data_AF-A0A3N1KBS5-F1
#
_entry.id   AF-A0A3N1KBS5-F1
#
_cell.length_a   1.000
_cell.length_b   1.000
_cell.length_c   1.000
_cell.angle_alpha   90.00
_cell.angle_beta   90.00
_cell.angle_gamma   90.00
#
_symmetry.space_group_name_H-M   'P 1'
#
loop_
_entity.id
_entity.type
_entity.pdbx_description
1 polymer ?
#
loop_
_entity_poly.entity_id
_entity_poly.type
_entity_poly.pdbx_seq_one_letter_code
_entity_poly.pdbx_strand_id
1 'polypeptide(L)'
;MDDDRYGQDVLSGDWKRSSRPAPTPTDAVRDLVVEEARSGFTGAVVRVEAGTVELEDWKGRVRAFPLGGSFLIDGSPVALRVPRAAPQGRARTASGSFAVDGARARVARESRIFVEGRHDAELVEKVWGADLRVEGVVVEYLEGVDHLAEVLAEFRPTASRRVGVLVDHLVAGSKESRIADSIARGPSGAHVLVVGHPFVDVWQAVKPGRLGLEAWPTVPRSVEWKHGICEHLGWPHDDQADIAAAWQRILGRVRTFGDLEPALLGRVEQLIDFVTVD
;
A
#
# COMPACT_ATOMS: atom_id res chain seq x y z
N MET A 1 80.22 17.74 -12.49
CA MET A 1 79.13 18.73 -12.41
C MET A 1 78.64 18.86 -13.82
N ASP A 2 77.67 18.03 -14.19
CA ASP A 2 77.14 18.05 -15.55
C ASP A 2 76.18 19.21 -15.71
N ASP A 3 76.41 19.87 -16.83
CA ASP A 3 75.83 21.08 -17.37
C ASP A 3 74.55 20.72 -18.10
N ASP A 4 73.38 21.02 -17.51
CA ASP A 4 72.13 20.97 -18.26
C ASP A 4 71.80 22.36 -18.82
N ARG A 5 72.37 22.61 -19.99
CA ARG A 5 72.15 23.78 -20.84
C ARG A 5 70.97 23.60 -21.81
N TYR A 6 70.10 22.60 -21.60
CA TYR A 6 68.87 22.41 -22.37
C TYR A 6 67.65 22.42 -21.45
N GLY A 7 67.28 23.62 -21.03
CA GLY A 7 66.05 23.88 -20.28
C GLY A 7 64.81 23.32 -20.99
N GLN A 8 64.03 22.58 -20.20
CA GLN A 8 62.61 22.21 -20.35
C GLN A 8 62.07 22.09 -21.78
N ASP A 9 61.85 20.84 -22.19
CA ASP A 9 60.96 20.49 -23.29
C ASP A 9 59.59 21.16 -23.12
N VAL A 10 59.36 22.20 -23.93
CA VAL A 10 58.12 22.98 -24.03
C VAL A 10 56.92 22.16 -24.51
N LEU A 11 57.10 20.89 -24.86
CA LEU A 11 56.05 19.94 -25.23
C LEU A 11 55.66 18.97 -24.09
N SER A 12 56.26 19.10 -22.90
CA SER A 12 55.96 18.24 -21.74
C SER A 12 54.62 18.52 -21.04
N GLY A 13 53.87 19.52 -21.50
CA GLY A 13 52.51 19.82 -21.05
C GLY A 13 51.44 19.06 -21.84
N ASP A 14 50.46 18.49 -21.13
CA ASP A 14 49.31 17.75 -21.64
C ASP A 14 48.34 18.68 -22.42
N TRP A 15 48.74 19.07 -23.64
CA TRP A 15 48.05 20.02 -24.55
C TRP A 15 46.62 19.61 -24.94
N LYS A 16 46.19 18.40 -24.57
CA LYS A 16 44.83 17.87 -24.77
C LYS A 16 43.85 18.22 -23.66
N ARG A 17 44.28 18.78 -22.54
CA ARG A 17 43.36 19.19 -21.47
C ARG A 17 42.76 20.55 -21.80
N SER A 18 41.75 20.53 -22.68
CA SER A 18 40.87 21.68 -22.93
C SER A 18 40.44 22.29 -21.60
N SER A 19 40.78 23.57 -21.37
CA SER A 19 40.37 24.35 -20.20
C SER A 19 38.87 24.64 -20.15
N ARG A 20 38.08 24.11 -21.10
CA ARG A 20 36.63 24.30 -21.14
C ARG A 20 35.94 23.39 -20.11
N PRO A 21 35.00 23.93 -19.32
CA PRO A 21 34.17 23.14 -18.41
C PRO A 21 33.49 22.00 -19.17
N ALA A 22 33.45 20.81 -18.55
CA ALA A 22 32.66 19.71 -19.08
C ALA A 22 31.17 20.10 -19.12
N PRO A 23 30.43 19.75 -20.19
CA PRO A 23 29.01 20.09 -20.27
C PRO A 23 28.22 19.48 -19.11
N THR A 24 27.31 20.25 -18.53
CA THR A 24 26.45 19.75 -17.43
C THR A 24 25.33 18.87 -18.00
N PRO A 25 25.21 17.60 -17.58
CA PRO A 25 24.09 16.75 -17.99
C PRO A 25 22.76 17.34 -17.53
N THR A 26 21.85 17.60 -18.47
CA THR A 26 20.57 18.30 -18.22
C THR A 26 19.42 17.53 -18.85
N ASP A 27 18.35 17.29 -18.10
CA ASP A 27 17.15 16.60 -18.62
C ASP A 27 16.41 17.54 -19.59
N ALA A 28 16.15 17.07 -20.80
CA ALA A 28 15.37 17.81 -21.80
C ALA A 28 13.88 17.76 -21.44
N VAL A 29 13.49 18.51 -20.42
CA VAL A 29 12.11 18.64 -19.95
C VAL A 29 11.39 19.73 -20.74
N ARG A 30 10.07 19.62 -20.85
CA ARG A 30 9.24 20.63 -21.52
C ARG A 30 9.47 22.01 -20.90
N ASP A 31 9.45 23.04 -21.75
CA ASP A 31 9.63 24.45 -21.40
C ASP A 31 11.05 24.84 -20.96
N LEU A 32 12.01 23.88 -20.95
CA LEU A 32 13.42 24.20 -20.79
C LEU A 32 13.92 24.99 -22.01
N VAL A 33 14.41 26.20 -21.80
CA VAL A 33 14.98 27.03 -22.88
C VAL A 33 16.47 26.72 -23.04
N VAL A 34 16.86 26.36 -24.26
CA VAL A 34 18.25 26.08 -24.62
C VAL A 34 18.61 26.76 -25.94
N GLU A 35 19.90 27.02 -26.14
CA GLU A 35 20.46 27.46 -27.41
C GLU A 35 21.25 26.31 -28.05
N GLU A 36 21.01 26.01 -29.32
CA GLU A 36 21.87 25.09 -30.08
C GLU A 36 23.09 25.84 -30.64
N ALA A 37 24.28 25.46 -30.18
CA ALA A 37 25.49 26.25 -30.31
C ALA A 37 26.01 26.41 -31.76
N ARG A 38 25.63 25.52 -32.69
CA ARG A 38 26.08 25.62 -34.09
C ARG A 38 25.24 26.59 -34.91
N SER A 39 23.93 26.59 -34.67
CA SER A 39 22.96 27.40 -35.41
C SER A 39 22.55 28.68 -34.69
N GLY A 40 22.89 28.83 -33.41
CA GLY A 40 22.48 29.95 -32.57
C GLY A 40 20.96 30.00 -32.34
N PHE A 41 20.27 28.87 -32.50
CA PHE A 41 18.83 28.81 -32.36
C PHE A 41 18.45 28.61 -30.89
N THR A 42 17.78 29.60 -30.31
CA THR A 42 17.28 29.58 -28.94
C THR A 42 15.79 29.28 -28.92
N GLY A 43 15.38 28.27 -28.16
CA GLY A 43 13.98 27.90 -28.03
C GLY A 43 13.69 27.01 -26.84
N ALA A 44 12.41 26.91 -26.48
CA ALA A 44 11.91 26.05 -25.42
C ALA A 44 11.71 24.61 -25.93
N VAL A 45 12.10 23.61 -25.13
CA VAL A 45 11.83 22.20 -25.44
C VAL A 45 10.34 21.95 -25.46
N VAL A 46 9.82 21.49 -26.59
CA VAL A 46 8.40 21.12 -26.74
C VAL A 46 8.19 19.62 -26.87
N ARG A 47 9.20 18.88 -27.35
CA ARG A 47 9.15 17.43 -27.53
C ARG A 47 10.56 16.83 -27.50
N VAL A 48 10.67 15.61 -26.98
CA VAL A 48 11.85 14.76 -27.12
C VAL A 48 11.40 13.42 -27.69
N GLU A 49 11.90 13.05 -28.86
CA GLU A 49 11.49 11.81 -29.53
C GLU A 49 12.63 11.26 -30.40
N ALA A 50 12.77 9.94 -30.42
CA ALA A 50 13.66 9.21 -31.35
C ALA A 50 15.10 9.78 -31.44
N GLY A 51 15.66 10.26 -30.33
CA GLY A 51 17.02 10.82 -30.29
C GLY A 51 17.13 12.28 -30.75
N THR A 52 16.00 12.97 -30.90
CA THR A 52 15.92 14.40 -31.23
C THR A 52 15.19 15.18 -30.14
N VAL A 53 15.47 16.48 -30.07
CA VAL A 53 14.78 17.47 -29.25
C VAL A 53 14.21 18.55 -30.16
N GLU A 54 12.92 18.82 -30.03
CA GLU A 54 12.23 19.91 -30.73
C GLU A 54 12.22 21.15 -29.85
N LEU A 55 12.69 22.26 -30.43
CA LEU A 55 12.77 23.57 -29.78
C LEU A 55 11.85 24.56 -30.49
N GLU A 56 11.03 25.28 -29.73
CA GLU A 56 10.15 26.34 -30.21
C GLU A 56 10.74 27.72 -29.87
N ASP A 57 10.93 28.58 -30.87
CA ASP A 57 11.39 29.96 -30.64
C ASP A 57 10.26 30.91 -30.21
N TRP A 58 10.60 32.14 -29.86
CA TRP A 58 9.64 33.17 -29.45
C TRP A 58 8.65 33.60 -30.54
N LYS A 59 8.87 33.21 -31.80
CA LYS A 59 7.94 33.43 -32.93
C LYS A 59 7.08 32.20 -33.22
N GLY A 60 7.15 31.17 -32.38
CA GLY A 60 6.41 29.91 -32.53
C GLY A 60 6.99 28.98 -33.61
N ARG A 61 8.24 29.16 -34.03
CA ARG A 61 8.90 28.28 -35.02
C ARG A 61 9.51 27.10 -34.30
N VAL A 62 9.15 25.90 -34.72
CA VAL A 62 9.68 24.65 -34.17
C VAL A 62 10.81 24.10 -35.05
N ARG A 63 11.93 23.74 -34.44
CA ARG A 63 13.06 23.07 -35.10
C ARG A 63 13.54 21.87 -34.29
N ALA A 64 13.83 20.77 -34.98
CA ALA A 64 14.38 19.57 -34.38
C ALA A 64 15.91 19.58 -34.44
N PHE A 65 16.55 19.19 -33.34
CA PHE A 65 17.99 19.03 -33.22
C PHE A 65 18.35 17.65 -32.66
N PRO A 66 19.51 17.06 -32.99
CA PRO A 66 19.96 15.84 -32.36
C PRO A 66 20.13 16.05 -30.84
N LEU A 67 19.63 15.13 -30.03
CA LEU A 67 19.72 15.21 -28.57
C LEU A 67 21.18 15.23 -28.08
N GLY A 68 22.07 14.54 -28.79
CA GLY A 68 23.53 14.56 -28.56
C GLY A 68 24.25 15.78 -29.15
N GLY A 69 23.51 16.82 -29.57
CA GLY A 69 24.05 18.07 -30.08
C GLY A 69 24.75 18.93 -29.01
N SER A 70 25.29 20.07 -29.44
CA SER A 70 25.92 21.04 -28.53
C SER A 70 24.91 22.10 -28.13
N PHE A 71 24.53 22.10 -26.85
CA PHE A 71 23.53 23.02 -26.32
C PHE A 71 24.12 23.93 -25.25
N LEU A 72 23.54 25.11 -25.10
CA LEU A 72 23.89 26.09 -24.06
C LEU A 72 22.65 26.46 -23.25
N ILE A 73 22.85 26.71 -21.95
CA ILE A 73 21.91 27.41 -21.08
C ILE A 73 22.67 28.61 -20.52
N ASP A 74 22.16 29.83 -20.74
CA ASP A 74 22.81 31.07 -20.31
C ASP A 74 24.30 31.16 -20.71
N GLY A 75 24.61 30.70 -21.93
CA GLY A 75 25.98 30.65 -22.47
C GLY A 75 26.86 29.52 -21.92
N SER A 76 26.37 28.71 -20.98
CA SER A 76 27.10 27.58 -20.40
C SER A 76 26.78 26.26 -21.10
N PRO A 77 27.77 25.42 -21.44
CA PRO A 77 27.55 24.17 -22.16
C PRO A 77 26.76 23.14 -21.35
N VAL A 78 25.73 22.56 -21.96
CA VAL A 78 24.92 21.48 -21.39
C VAL A 78 24.86 20.28 -22.34
N ALA A 79 24.77 19.09 -21.75
CA ALA A 79 24.52 17.85 -22.46
C ALA A 79 23.08 17.40 -22.20
N LEU A 80 22.21 17.59 -23.19
CA LEU A 80 20.81 17.18 -23.07
C LEU A 80 20.68 15.66 -23.04
N ARG A 81 19.78 15.16 -22.19
CA ARG A 81 19.43 13.74 -22.11
C ARG A 81 17.92 13.55 -21.98
N VAL A 82 17.45 12.37 -22.35
CA VAL A 82 16.05 11.97 -22.16
C VAL A 82 15.73 12.05 -20.66
N PRO A 83 14.65 12.75 -20.25
CA PRO A 83 14.25 12.82 -18.84
C PRO A 83 14.09 11.43 -18.25
N ARG A 84 14.63 11.20 -17.05
CA ARG A 84 14.35 9.96 -16.33
C ARG A 84 12.92 10.04 -15.82
N ALA A 85 12.12 9.00 -16.06
CA ALA A 85 10.83 8.87 -15.41
C ALA A 85 11.03 9.00 -13.89
N ALA A 86 10.28 9.90 -13.25
CA ALA A 86 10.31 10.00 -11.80
C ALA A 86 9.92 8.62 -11.23
N PRO A 87 10.63 8.10 -10.21
CA PRO A 87 10.24 6.85 -9.58
C PRO A 87 8.81 7.02 -9.07
N GLN A 88 7.88 6.23 -9.61
CA GLN A 88 6.55 6.09 -9.02
C GLN A 88 6.78 5.54 -7.61
N GLY A 89 6.33 6.29 -6.59
CA GLY A 89 6.48 5.86 -5.20
C GLY A 89 5.93 4.44 -5.01
N ARG A 90 6.54 3.67 -4.10
CA ARG A 90 6.10 2.31 -3.78
C ARG A 90 4.59 2.32 -3.51
N ALA A 91 3.82 1.56 -4.27
CA ALA A 91 2.39 1.41 -4.06
C ALA A 91 2.13 0.92 -2.63
N ARG A 92 1.04 1.36 -2.00
CA ARG A 92 0.63 0.90 -0.67
C ARG A 92 -0.52 -0.09 -0.78
N THR A 93 -0.56 -1.07 0.12
CA THR A 93 -1.71 -1.97 0.32
C THR A 93 -2.86 -1.20 0.98
N ALA A 94 -4.06 -1.81 1.01
CA ALA A 94 -5.22 -1.21 1.66
C ALA A 94 -5.02 -1.05 3.18
N SER A 95 -4.21 -1.88 3.82
CA SER A 95 -3.77 -1.76 5.22
C SER A 95 -2.70 -0.67 5.44
N GLY A 96 -2.11 -0.13 4.36
CA GLY A 96 -1.13 0.96 4.41
C GLY A 96 0.33 0.52 4.33
N SER A 97 0.62 -0.78 4.31
CA SER A 97 1.98 -1.31 4.09
C SER A 97 2.48 -1.00 2.68
N PHE A 98 3.79 -1.08 2.48
CA PHE A 98 4.35 -1.02 1.13
C PHE A 98 4.07 -2.32 0.38
N ALA A 99 3.45 -2.22 -0.79
CA ALA A 99 3.34 -3.34 -1.72
C ALA A 99 4.75 -3.83 -2.07
N VAL A 100 4.95 -5.13 -1.93
CA VAL A 100 6.20 -5.80 -2.29
C VAL A 100 6.01 -6.42 -3.66
N ASP A 101 6.49 -5.73 -4.70
CA ASP A 101 6.50 -6.30 -6.05
C ASP A 101 7.42 -7.54 -6.08
N GLY A 102 6.84 -8.69 -6.39
CA GLY A 102 7.60 -9.93 -6.57
C GLY A 102 8.19 -10.53 -5.29
N ALA A 103 7.58 -10.28 -4.12
CA ALA A 103 7.91 -11.05 -2.93
C ALA A 103 7.84 -12.55 -3.28
N ARG A 104 8.96 -13.27 -3.18
CA ARG A 104 8.91 -14.73 -3.07
C ARG A 104 8.00 -15.00 -1.89
N ALA A 105 6.83 -15.60 -2.13
CA ALA A 105 5.95 -16.04 -1.06
C ALA A 105 6.84 -16.75 -0.04
N ARG A 106 6.91 -16.23 1.19
CA ARG A 106 7.51 -16.97 2.29
C ARG A 106 6.82 -18.34 2.27
N VAL A 107 7.55 -19.43 2.57
CA VAL A 107 6.89 -20.73 2.79
C VAL A 107 5.73 -20.44 3.74
N ALA A 108 4.50 -20.73 3.29
CA ALA A 108 3.30 -20.24 3.96
C ALA A 108 3.43 -20.54 5.44
N ARG A 109 3.40 -19.50 6.28
CA ARG A 109 3.32 -19.71 7.72
C ARG A 109 2.10 -20.61 7.95
N GLU A 110 2.27 -21.66 8.75
CA GLU A 110 1.14 -22.54 9.02
C GLU A 110 0.07 -21.81 9.87
N SER A 111 0.38 -20.63 10.44
CA SER A 111 -0.54 -19.81 11.22
C SER A 111 -1.85 -19.46 10.50
N ARG A 112 -2.90 -19.24 11.29
CA ARG A 112 -4.27 -18.95 10.82
C ARG A 112 -4.91 -17.82 11.61
N ILE A 113 -5.77 -17.06 10.96
CA ILE A 113 -6.73 -16.17 11.61
C ILE A 113 -8.13 -16.73 11.34
N PHE A 114 -8.86 -17.08 12.39
CA PHE A 114 -10.27 -17.43 12.29
C PHE A 114 -11.14 -16.20 12.57
N VAL A 115 -12.21 -16.06 11.82
CA VAL A 115 -13.20 -14.99 11.99
C VAL A 115 -14.58 -15.60 12.21
N GLU A 116 -15.34 -15.02 13.13
CA GLU A 116 -16.64 -15.56 13.51
C GLU A 116 -17.68 -15.45 12.40
N GLY A 117 -17.70 -14.34 11.65
CA GLY A 117 -18.67 -14.04 10.61
C GLY A 117 -18.09 -14.04 9.19
N ARG A 118 -18.95 -14.30 8.18
CA ARG A 118 -18.56 -14.16 6.76
C ARG A 118 -18.22 -12.72 6.39
N HIS A 119 -18.94 -11.74 6.95
CA HIS A 119 -18.69 -10.33 6.67
C HIS A 119 -17.34 -9.88 7.23
N ASP A 120 -16.93 -10.40 8.39
CA ASP A 120 -15.60 -10.22 8.96
C ASP A 120 -14.52 -10.75 8.04
N ALA A 121 -14.70 -11.98 7.53
CA ALA A 121 -13.78 -12.58 6.57
C ALA A 121 -13.62 -11.70 5.33
N GLU A 122 -14.72 -11.24 4.75
CA GLU A 122 -14.72 -10.39 3.57
C GLU A 122 -14.07 -9.02 3.83
N LEU A 123 -14.29 -8.43 5.01
CA LEU A 123 -13.68 -7.15 5.39
C LEU A 123 -12.17 -7.29 5.62
N VAL A 124 -11.76 -8.33 6.36
CA VAL A 124 -10.36 -8.61 6.65
C VAL A 124 -9.60 -8.89 5.36
N GLU A 125 -10.16 -9.75 4.49
CA GLU A 125 -9.58 -10.06 3.19
C GLU A 125 -9.43 -8.80 2.32
N LYS A 126 -10.44 -7.93 2.31
CA LYS A 126 -10.40 -6.70 1.52
C LYS A 126 -9.30 -5.73 1.94
N VAL A 127 -9.07 -5.57 3.25
CA VAL A 127 -8.16 -4.54 3.76
C VAL A 127 -6.75 -5.09 4.03
N TRP A 128 -6.63 -6.30 4.55
CA TRP A 128 -5.35 -6.90 4.95
C TRP A 128 -4.94 -8.14 4.15
N GLY A 129 -5.80 -8.67 3.27
CA GLY A 129 -5.50 -9.92 2.55
C GLY A 129 -4.19 -9.88 1.75
N ALA A 130 -3.82 -8.72 1.21
CA ALA A 130 -2.52 -8.52 0.54
C ALA A 130 -1.33 -8.78 1.48
N ASP A 131 -1.36 -8.18 2.65
CA ASP A 131 -0.30 -8.26 3.66
C ASP A 131 -0.24 -9.65 4.28
N LEU A 132 -1.41 -10.22 4.62
CA LEU A 132 -1.53 -11.57 5.17
C LEU A 132 -0.95 -12.63 4.22
N ARG A 133 -1.19 -12.50 2.91
CA ARG A 133 -0.60 -13.41 1.91
C ARG A 133 0.92 -13.29 1.82
N VAL A 134 1.50 -12.10 2.01
CA VAL A 134 2.96 -11.93 2.08
C VAL A 134 3.54 -12.62 3.32
N GLU A 135 2.82 -12.54 4.44
CA GLU A 135 3.18 -13.23 5.68
C GLU A 135 2.81 -14.73 5.69
N GLY A 136 2.13 -15.22 4.64
CA GLY A 136 1.69 -16.60 4.52
C GLY A 136 0.57 -16.98 5.49
N VAL A 137 -0.16 -16.01 6.04
CA VAL A 137 -1.28 -16.22 6.96
C VAL A 137 -2.58 -16.33 6.16
N VAL A 138 -3.41 -17.32 6.50
CA VAL A 138 -4.73 -17.53 5.89
C VAL A 138 -5.83 -17.12 6.86
N VAL A 139 -6.88 -16.49 6.33
CA VAL A 139 -8.10 -16.14 7.05
C VAL A 139 -9.18 -17.16 6.74
N GLU A 140 -9.78 -17.75 7.77
CA GLU A 140 -10.80 -18.80 7.64
C GLU A 140 -12.04 -18.46 8.48
N TYR A 141 -13.22 -18.81 7.97
CA TYR A 141 -14.49 -18.59 8.66
C TYR A 141 -14.76 -19.75 9.63
N LEU A 142 -15.13 -19.43 10.87
CA LEU A 142 -15.26 -20.39 11.98
C LEU A 142 -16.68 -20.94 12.18
N GLU A 143 -17.70 -20.34 11.55
CA GLU A 143 -19.12 -20.68 11.78
C GLU A 143 -19.58 -20.51 13.24
N GLY A 144 -18.94 -19.60 13.99
CA GLY A 144 -19.23 -19.36 15.40
C GLY A 144 -18.16 -19.90 16.35
N VAL A 145 -17.94 -19.21 17.47
CA VAL A 145 -16.87 -19.55 18.42
C VAL A 145 -17.03 -20.93 19.09
N ASP A 146 -18.21 -21.52 19.04
CA ASP A 146 -18.49 -22.86 19.56
C ASP A 146 -17.64 -23.96 18.90
N HIS A 147 -17.31 -23.78 17.62
CA HIS A 147 -16.50 -24.73 16.85
C HIS A 147 -15.00 -24.59 17.12
N LEU A 148 -14.59 -23.53 17.85
CA LEU A 148 -13.18 -23.22 18.04
C LEU A 148 -12.40 -24.35 18.70
N ALA A 149 -12.98 -25.02 19.70
CA ALA A 149 -12.29 -26.09 20.41
C ALA A 149 -11.95 -27.27 19.49
N GLU A 150 -12.86 -27.63 18.58
CA GLU A 150 -12.69 -28.69 17.60
C GLU A 150 -11.62 -28.31 16.56
N VAL A 151 -11.74 -27.10 16.01
CA VAL A 151 -10.78 -26.56 15.04
C VAL A 151 -9.37 -26.52 15.63
N LEU A 152 -9.22 -26.11 16.90
CA LEU A 152 -7.92 -26.09 17.57
C LEU A 152 -7.36 -27.49 17.86
N ALA A 153 -8.22 -28.48 18.11
CA ALA A 153 -7.80 -29.86 18.32
C ALA A 153 -7.26 -30.51 17.03
N GLU A 154 -7.85 -30.18 15.88
CA GLU A 154 -7.36 -30.57 14.56
C GLU A 154 -6.10 -29.79 14.18
N PHE A 155 -6.16 -28.47 14.29
CA PHE A 155 -5.09 -27.57 13.87
C PHE A 155 -3.87 -27.64 14.78
N ARG A 156 -3.97 -28.08 16.04
CA ARG A 156 -2.85 -28.23 17.00
C ARG A 156 -1.83 -27.07 16.95
N PRO A 157 -2.20 -25.88 17.46
CA PRO A 157 -1.33 -24.70 17.43
C PRO A 157 -0.01 -24.93 18.17
N THR A 158 1.07 -24.34 17.66
CA THR A 158 2.40 -24.37 18.27
C THR A 158 3.05 -23.00 18.24
N ALA A 159 4.25 -22.86 18.80
CA ALA A 159 5.00 -21.60 18.75
C ALA A 159 5.25 -21.12 17.31
N SER A 160 5.43 -22.04 16.35
CA SER A 160 5.69 -21.76 14.93
C SER A 160 4.44 -21.77 14.05
N ARG A 161 3.26 -22.12 14.59
CA ARG A 161 1.96 -22.05 13.90
C ARG A 161 0.87 -21.60 14.87
N ARG A 162 0.68 -20.29 14.93
CA ARG A 162 -0.22 -19.67 15.90
C ARG A 162 -1.61 -19.49 15.30
N VAL A 163 -2.60 -19.43 16.17
CA VAL A 163 -3.99 -19.16 15.78
C VAL A 163 -4.43 -17.84 16.40
N GLY A 164 -4.81 -16.90 15.53
CA GLY A 164 -5.58 -15.74 15.89
C GLY A 164 -7.07 -16.01 15.70
N VAL A 165 -7.92 -15.47 16.56
CA VAL A 165 -9.38 -15.54 16.42
C VAL A 165 -9.97 -14.16 16.65
N LEU A 166 -10.70 -13.64 15.66
CA LEU A 166 -11.52 -12.44 15.78
C LEU A 166 -12.98 -12.85 15.97
N VAL A 167 -13.55 -12.45 17.11
CA VAL A 167 -14.96 -12.68 17.44
C VAL A 167 -15.72 -11.36 17.54
N ASP A 168 -17.02 -11.42 17.28
CA ASP A 168 -17.90 -10.28 17.41
C ASP A 168 -18.28 -10.11 18.89
N HIS A 169 -18.45 -8.87 19.33
CA HIS A 169 -19.08 -8.56 20.62
C HIS A 169 -18.50 -9.31 21.85
N LEU A 170 -17.18 -9.47 21.94
CA LEU A 170 -16.54 -10.14 23.08
C LEU A 170 -16.63 -9.31 24.36
N VAL A 171 -17.67 -9.56 25.16
CA VAL A 171 -17.97 -8.84 26.41
C VAL A 171 -17.83 -9.77 27.62
N ALA A 172 -17.35 -9.22 28.73
CA ALA A 172 -17.16 -9.98 29.96
C ALA A 172 -18.46 -10.67 30.43
N GLY A 173 -18.36 -11.96 30.69
CA GLY A 173 -19.48 -12.79 31.15
C GLY A 173 -20.33 -13.36 30.02
N SER A 174 -20.04 -13.05 28.75
CA SER A 174 -20.69 -13.66 27.59
C SER A 174 -20.27 -15.12 27.43
N LYS A 175 -20.92 -15.83 26.49
CA LYS A 175 -20.57 -17.22 26.18
C LYS A 175 -19.19 -17.28 25.51
N GLU A 176 -18.96 -16.35 24.59
CA GLU A 176 -17.73 -16.15 23.83
C GLU A 176 -16.55 -15.88 24.78
N SER A 177 -16.73 -15.02 25.80
CA SER A 177 -15.68 -14.75 26.79
C SER A 177 -15.32 -15.99 27.59
N ARG A 178 -16.31 -16.83 27.94
CA ARG A 178 -16.07 -18.10 28.67
C ARG A 178 -15.29 -19.11 27.81
N ILE A 179 -15.57 -19.16 26.50
CA ILE A 179 -14.86 -20.04 25.56
C ILE A 179 -13.41 -19.56 25.38
N ALA A 180 -13.21 -18.26 25.15
CA ALA A 180 -11.88 -17.66 25.05
C ALA A 180 -11.03 -17.93 26.31
N ASP A 181 -11.61 -17.71 27.49
CA ASP A 181 -10.98 -17.98 28.78
C ASP A 181 -10.61 -19.46 28.97
N SER A 182 -11.49 -20.38 28.52
CA SER A 182 -11.24 -21.82 28.57
C SER A 182 -10.03 -22.20 27.70
N ILE A 183 -9.96 -21.67 26.48
CA ILE A 183 -8.87 -21.91 25.54
C ILE A 183 -7.55 -21.33 26.06
N ALA A 184 -7.59 -20.12 26.61
CA ALA A 184 -6.40 -19.46 27.17
C ALA A 184 -5.79 -20.26 28.35
N ARG A 185 -6.62 -20.94 29.15
CA ARG A 185 -6.16 -21.84 30.22
C ARG A 185 -5.82 -23.25 29.73
N GLY A 186 -6.18 -23.58 28.50
CA GLY A 186 -5.95 -24.88 27.89
C GLY A 186 -4.50 -25.08 27.43
N PRO A 187 -4.16 -26.29 26.96
CA PRO A 187 -2.80 -26.65 26.55
C PRO A 187 -2.29 -25.80 25.37
N SER A 188 -3.18 -25.33 24.50
CA SER A 188 -2.85 -24.48 23.35
C SER A 188 -2.86 -22.98 23.67
N GLY A 189 -3.18 -22.57 24.91
CA GLY A 189 -3.44 -21.17 25.25
C GLY A 189 -2.28 -20.22 24.95
N ALA A 190 -1.03 -20.68 25.03
CA ALA A 190 0.15 -19.88 24.68
C ALA A 190 0.29 -19.60 23.16
N HIS A 191 -0.46 -20.32 22.32
CA HIS A 191 -0.37 -20.33 20.87
C HIS A 191 -1.69 -19.92 20.20
N VAL A 192 -2.70 -19.54 21.00
CA VAL A 192 -3.99 -19.07 20.53
C VAL A 192 -4.29 -17.71 21.16
N LEU A 193 -4.64 -16.74 20.33
CA LEU A 193 -5.10 -15.43 20.77
C LEU A 193 -6.54 -15.21 20.28
N VAL A 194 -7.47 -15.07 21.21
CA VAL A 194 -8.85 -14.68 20.91
C VAL A 194 -9.01 -13.21 21.27
N VAL A 195 -9.43 -12.39 20.31
CA VAL A 195 -9.80 -11.00 20.52
C VAL A 195 -11.18 -10.74 19.95
N GLY A 196 -11.85 -9.70 20.44
CA GLY A 196 -13.09 -9.24 19.83
C GLY A 196 -13.16 -7.74 19.68
N HIS A 197 -14.02 -7.32 18.75
CA HIS A 197 -14.30 -5.93 18.51
C HIS A 197 -15.52 -5.46 19.34
N PRO A 198 -15.60 -4.16 19.70
CA PRO A 198 -16.67 -3.66 20.57
C PRO A 198 -18.02 -3.48 19.88
N PHE A 199 -18.08 -3.74 18.57
CA PHE A 199 -19.27 -3.51 17.76
C PHE A 199 -20.29 -4.63 17.92
N VAL A 200 -21.57 -4.27 17.68
CA VAL A 200 -22.66 -5.25 17.64
C VAL A 200 -22.50 -6.18 16.44
N ASP A 201 -22.03 -5.62 15.33
CA ASP A 201 -21.73 -6.33 14.08
C ASP A 201 -20.61 -5.57 13.34
N VAL A 202 -19.83 -6.29 12.54
CA VAL A 202 -18.70 -5.74 11.77
C VAL A 202 -19.09 -4.60 10.82
N TRP A 203 -20.36 -4.50 10.39
CA TRP A 203 -20.83 -3.36 9.60
C TRP A 203 -20.52 -2.03 10.29
N GLN A 204 -20.69 -1.98 11.61
CA GLN A 204 -20.46 -0.78 12.43
C GLN A 204 -18.97 -0.38 12.49
N ALA A 205 -18.05 -1.29 12.14
CA ALA A 205 -16.63 -0.98 12.06
C ALA A 205 -16.27 -0.11 10.85
N VAL A 206 -17.17 0.05 9.87
CA VAL A 206 -16.98 1.01 8.78
C VAL A 206 -17.38 2.40 9.25
N LYS A 207 -16.52 3.40 9.04
CA LYS A 207 -16.80 4.78 9.48
C LYS A 207 -18.10 5.30 8.85
N PRO A 208 -19.02 5.87 9.64
CA PRO A 208 -20.31 6.39 9.16
C PRO A 208 -20.19 7.34 7.95
N GLY A 209 -19.17 8.22 7.97
CA GLY A 209 -18.92 9.19 6.90
C GLY A 209 -18.69 8.56 5.52
N ARG A 210 -18.28 7.29 5.45
CA ARG A 210 -18.14 6.54 4.18
C ARG A 210 -19.46 6.24 3.50
N LEU A 211 -20.53 6.27 4.28
CA LEU A 211 -21.91 6.04 3.86
C LEU A 211 -22.71 7.35 3.78
N GLY A 212 -22.07 8.50 4.02
CA GLY A 212 -22.75 9.78 4.14
C GLY A 212 -23.55 9.94 5.42
N LEU A 213 -23.21 9.16 6.47
CA LEU A 213 -23.84 9.20 7.78
C LEU A 213 -22.99 9.99 8.76
N GLU A 214 -23.63 10.72 9.68
CA GLU A 214 -22.94 11.34 10.82
C GLU A 214 -22.59 10.29 11.88
N ALA A 215 -23.52 9.36 12.13
CA ALA A 215 -23.35 8.23 13.04
C ALA A 215 -24.17 7.03 12.53
N TRP A 216 -23.82 5.82 12.96
CA TRP A 216 -24.65 4.65 12.74
C TRP A 216 -25.99 4.77 13.49
N PRO A 217 -27.13 4.37 12.90
CA PRO A 217 -28.40 4.32 13.61
C PRO A 217 -28.32 3.42 14.85
N THR A 218 -29.06 3.78 15.90
CA THR A 218 -29.19 2.96 17.10
C THR A 218 -30.36 1.99 16.93
N VAL A 219 -30.07 0.70 16.92
CA VAL A 219 -31.09 -0.36 16.82
C VAL A 219 -31.39 -0.93 18.22
N PRO A 220 -32.66 -1.02 18.65
CA PRO A 220 -33.02 -1.68 19.90
C PRO A 220 -32.56 -3.14 19.93
N ARG A 221 -32.11 -3.63 21.08
CA ARG A 221 -31.62 -5.02 21.25
C ARG A 221 -32.66 -6.10 20.93
N SER A 222 -33.94 -5.77 20.91
CA SER A 222 -35.03 -6.68 20.56
C SER A 222 -35.20 -6.88 19.05
N VAL A 223 -34.49 -6.11 18.23
CA VAL A 223 -34.54 -6.16 16.77
C VAL A 223 -33.21 -6.74 16.28
N GLU A 224 -33.27 -7.63 15.28
CA GLU A 224 -32.06 -8.09 14.61
C GLU A 224 -31.32 -6.88 14.02
N TRP A 225 -30.04 -6.77 14.31
CA TRP A 225 -29.32 -5.50 14.13
C TRP A 225 -29.20 -5.13 12.65
N LYS A 226 -28.89 -6.07 11.75
CA LYS A 226 -28.75 -5.78 10.30
C LYS A 226 -30.06 -5.33 9.69
N HIS A 227 -31.15 -6.02 10.03
CA HIS A 227 -32.50 -5.65 9.63
C HIS A 227 -32.85 -4.25 10.12
N GLY A 228 -32.64 -3.95 11.41
CA GLY A 228 -32.94 -2.64 11.98
C GLY A 228 -32.11 -1.51 11.37
N ILE A 229 -30.87 -1.77 10.96
CA ILE A 229 -30.03 -0.82 10.22
C ILE A 229 -30.59 -0.58 8.82
N CYS A 230 -30.90 -1.63 8.07
CA CYS A 230 -31.47 -1.49 6.74
C CYS A 230 -32.81 -0.73 6.79
N GLU A 231 -33.68 -1.04 7.74
CA GLU A 231 -34.94 -0.34 7.97
C GLU A 231 -34.73 1.16 8.21
N HIS A 232 -33.81 1.53 9.13
CA HIS A 232 -33.49 2.94 9.41
C HIS A 232 -32.93 3.68 8.20
N LEU A 233 -32.15 2.99 7.37
CA LEU A 233 -31.52 3.58 6.19
C LEU A 233 -32.40 3.51 4.94
N GLY A 234 -33.61 2.95 5.04
CA GLY A 234 -34.54 2.77 3.92
C GLY A 234 -34.01 1.82 2.86
N TRP A 235 -33.21 0.83 3.24
CA TRP A 235 -32.68 -0.20 2.35
C TRP A 235 -33.56 -1.46 2.40
N PRO A 236 -33.62 -2.25 1.30
CA PRO A 236 -34.27 -3.55 1.31
C PRO A 236 -33.76 -4.45 2.44
N HIS A 237 -34.66 -5.24 3.04
CA HIS A 237 -34.38 -6.09 4.20
C HIS A 237 -35.38 -7.25 4.36
N ASP A 238 -36.07 -7.64 3.29
CA ASP A 238 -37.10 -8.68 3.37
C ASP A 238 -36.50 -10.09 3.49
N ASP A 239 -35.29 -10.29 2.95
CA ASP A 239 -34.60 -11.58 2.96
C ASP A 239 -33.07 -11.49 3.11
N GLN A 240 -32.41 -12.65 3.08
CA GLN A 240 -30.95 -12.74 3.20
C GLN A 240 -30.20 -12.14 2.00
N ALA A 241 -30.81 -12.12 0.80
CA ALA A 241 -30.20 -11.53 -0.38
C ALA A 241 -30.15 -10.00 -0.24
N ASP A 242 -31.19 -9.40 0.33
CA ASP A 242 -31.21 -7.98 0.67
C ASP A 242 -30.12 -7.61 1.68
N ILE A 243 -29.98 -8.40 2.75
CA ILE A 243 -28.90 -8.19 3.75
C ILE A 243 -27.51 -8.34 3.10
N ALA A 244 -27.33 -9.33 2.23
CA ALA A 244 -26.09 -9.49 1.48
C ALA A 244 -25.81 -8.30 0.55
N ALA A 245 -26.83 -7.76 -0.12
CA ALA A 245 -26.70 -6.59 -0.98
C ALA A 245 -26.36 -5.32 -0.17
N ALA A 246 -26.97 -5.15 1.00
CA ALA A 246 -26.62 -4.08 1.94
C ALA A 246 -25.17 -4.19 2.41
N TRP A 247 -24.70 -5.40 2.72
CA TRP A 247 -23.28 -5.62 3.06
C TRP A 247 -22.36 -5.25 1.89
N GLN A 248 -22.64 -5.72 0.67
CA GLN A 248 -21.82 -5.37 -0.51
C GLN A 248 -21.80 -3.85 -0.77
N ARG A 249 -22.92 -3.16 -0.53
CA ARG A 249 -22.99 -1.70 -0.59
C ARG A 249 -22.05 -1.04 0.43
N ILE A 250 -22.00 -1.55 1.67
CA ILE A 250 -21.12 -1.05 2.74
C ILE A 250 -19.66 -1.35 2.40
N LEU A 251 -19.33 -2.62 2.16
CA LEU A 251 -17.99 -3.09 1.83
C LEU A 251 -17.41 -2.34 0.63
N GLY A 252 -18.23 -2.05 -0.39
CA GLY A 252 -17.86 -1.25 -1.57
C GLY A 252 -17.34 0.16 -1.26
N ARG A 253 -17.65 0.72 -0.08
CA ARG A 253 -17.16 2.04 0.36
C ARG A 253 -15.83 2.00 1.10
N VAL A 254 -15.39 0.83 1.54
CA VAL A 254 -14.08 0.61 2.17
C VAL A 254 -13.01 0.50 1.08
N ARG A 255 -12.01 1.38 1.13
CA ARG A 255 -10.86 1.39 0.20
C ARG A 255 -9.55 1.11 0.91
N THR A 256 -9.42 1.63 2.14
CA THR A 256 -8.23 1.48 2.97
C THR A 256 -8.63 1.28 4.43
N PHE A 257 -7.70 0.87 5.28
CA PHE A 257 -7.88 0.79 6.73
C PHE A 257 -8.38 2.13 7.33
N GLY A 258 -8.04 3.27 6.72
CA GLY A 258 -8.47 4.60 7.16
C GLY A 258 -9.99 4.80 7.10
N ASP A 259 -10.71 3.96 6.37
CA ASP A 259 -12.17 3.97 6.27
C ASP A 259 -12.85 3.19 7.42
N LEU A 260 -12.06 2.56 8.31
CA LEU A 260 -12.54 1.75 9.43
C LEU A 260 -12.30 2.44 10.77
N GLU A 261 -13.10 2.06 11.75
CA GLU A 261 -12.98 2.52 13.13
C GLU A 261 -11.70 1.97 13.78
N PRO A 262 -10.92 2.80 14.51
CA PRO A 262 -9.67 2.39 15.15
C PRO A 262 -9.81 1.18 16.09
N ALA A 263 -10.99 1.01 16.68
CA ALA A 263 -11.27 -0.09 17.58
C ALA A 263 -11.22 -1.46 16.90
N LEU A 264 -11.58 -1.57 15.61
CA LEU A 264 -11.38 -2.81 14.84
C LEU A 264 -9.91 -2.95 14.43
N LEU A 265 -9.32 -1.85 13.92
CA LEU A 265 -7.93 -1.85 13.46
C LEU A 265 -6.98 -2.39 14.53
N GLY A 266 -7.07 -1.87 15.75
CA GLY A 266 -6.20 -2.31 16.85
C GLY A 266 -6.35 -3.80 17.18
N ARG A 267 -7.52 -4.40 16.99
CA ARG A 267 -7.75 -5.84 17.21
C ARG A 267 -7.16 -6.69 16.09
N VAL A 268 -7.33 -6.27 14.85
CA VAL A 268 -6.76 -6.98 13.69
C VAL A 268 -5.23 -6.90 13.72
N GLU A 269 -4.65 -5.74 13.98
CA GLU A 269 -3.20 -5.59 14.12
C GLU A 269 -2.66 -6.45 15.27
N GLN A 270 -3.35 -6.49 16.42
CA GLN A 270 -2.98 -7.37 17.54
C GLN A 270 -2.94 -8.86 17.12
N LEU A 271 -3.89 -9.31 16.28
CA LEU A 271 -3.90 -10.66 15.74
C LEU A 271 -2.76 -10.89 14.77
N ILE A 272 -2.54 -9.97 13.84
CA ILE A 272 -1.45 -10.03 12.85
C ILE A 272 -0.12 -10.14 13.56
N ASP A 273 0.17 -9.23 14.49
CA ASP A 273 1.39 -9.26 15.30
C ASP A 273 1.56 -10.61 15.99
N PHE A 274 0.51 -11.14 16.61
CA PHE A 274 0.55 -12.43 17.30
C PHE A 274 0.87 -13.60 16.37
N VAL A 275 0.24 -13.68 15.20
CA VAL A 275 0.41 -14.82 14.28
C VAL A 275 1.66 -14.74 13.42
N THR A 276 2.34 -13.59 13.42
CA THR A 276 3.54 -13.30 12.64
C THR A 276 4.83 -13.23 13.45
N VAL A 277 4.78 -13.44 14.77
CA VAL A 277 5.98 -13.59 15.62
C VAL A 277 6.78 -14.83 15.19
N ASP A 278 8.10 -14.68 15.06
CA ASP A 278 9.07 -15.76 14.83
C ASP A 278 9.58 -16.39 16.14
#